data_AF-A0AB32WDF4-F1
#
_entry.id   AF-A0AB32WDF4-F1
#
_cell.length_a   1.000
_cell.length_b   1.000
_cell.length_c   1.000
_cell.angle_alpha   90.00
_cell.angle_beta   90.00
_cell.angle_gamma   90.00
#
_symmetry.space_group_name_H-M   'P 1'
#
loop_
_entity.id
_entity.type
_entity.pdbx_description
1 polymer ?
#
loop_
_entity_poly.entity_id
_entity_poly.type
_entity_poly.pdbx_seq_one_letter_code
_entity_poly.pdbx_strand_id
1 'polypeptide(L)'
;MCSNGLTGIFKPQGHKSHSIHLPGDIDQHLWSCWCAFNSSSTILIEREWVVVISEGHPPALLTEMNSVIRRIDLTCKLVAPVITGFIISFVSLKASAMTLALWTTITVWVEYWLFMSVYSGIPALGESSLRRISEVSPSDVVEESTSASQDVVEESTSASREIPDSLSNDGENSAAARKNSWSKFIEWVSKVPYIDAWRVYLQQDVVLPGVALALLYFTVLSFGTLMTATLQWEGIPAFVIGIARGISASIGIAATVVYPMLQSRILTLRTGLWSVWSQWICLLLCVASIWVKNSHLSAYMLMGGVATSRLGLWMFDLSVIQQMQDLVPESNRCIVGGVQSSLQSTLDFMGYVMGILISNPRDFWKLSMMSFCAVTLAAFLYTFHLYRIRKHLFHLEKLLSLVQ
;
A
#
# COMPACT_ATOMS: atom_id res chain seq x y z
N MET A 1 -8.41 -1.27 13.64
CA MET A 1 -9.53 -2.05 14.25
C MET A 1 -9.18 -3.52 14.58
N CYS A 2 -7.90 -3.92 14.67
CA CYS A 2 -7.52 -5.32 14.92
C CYS A 2 -7.24 -5.71 16.39
N SER A 3 -7.56 -4.88 17.40
CA SER A 3 -7.39 -5.28 18.81
C SER A 3 -8.70 -5.67 19.51
N ASN A 4 -9.86 -5.22 19.02
CA ASN A 4 -11.13 -5.41 19.73
C ASN A 4 -11.85 -6.74 19.43
N GLY A 5 -11.28 -7.59 18.56
CA GLY A 5 -11.86 -8.89 18.18
C GLY A 5 -11.44 -10.08 19.06
N LEU A 6 -10.39 -9.94 19.89
CA LEU A 6 -9.83 -11.04 20.68
C LEU A 6 -10.33 -11.09 22.12
N THR A 7 -11.04 -10.06 22.60
CA THR A 7 -11.59 -9.99 23.96
C THR A 7 -12.94 -10.71 24.12
N GLY A 8 -13.56 -11.18 23.03
CA GLY A 8 -14.91 -11.78 23.06
C GLY A 8 -15.00 -13.31 23.09
N ILE A 9 -13.91 -14.06 22.84
CA ILE A 9 -14.02 -15.50 22.52
C ILE A 9 -13.55 -16.44 23.66
N PHE A 10 -12.84 -15.94 24.67
CA PHE A 10 -12.47 -16.74 25.84
C PHE A 10 -12.96 -16.10 27.14
N LYS A 11 -14.23 -16.36 27.47
CA LYS A 11 -14.75 -16.21 28.83
C LYS A 11 -14.72 -17.59 29.52
N PRO A 12 -13.60 -18.03 30.12
CA PRO A 12 -13.63 -19.17 31.00
C PRO A 12 -14.49 -18.79 32.21
N GLN A 13 -15.53 -19.58 32.48
CA GLN A 13 -16.30 -19.42 33.70
C GLN A 13 -15.39 -19.63 34.92
N GLY A 14 -15.48 -18.71 35.87
CA GLY A 14 -15.14 -18.96 37.27
C GLY A 14 -13.67 -19.18 37.60
N HIS A 15 -12.87 -18.11 37.65
CA HIS A 15 -11.87 -17.99 38.72
C HIS A 15 -11.46 -16.52 38.91
N LYS A 16 -11.60 -16.01 40.14
CA LYS A 16 -11.14 -14.67 40.54
C LYS A 16 -9.65 -14.55 40.24
N SER A 17 -9.26 -13.77 39.24
CA SER A 17 -7.88 -13.37 39.00
C SER A 17 -7.79 -11.86 39.16
N HIS A 18 -6.92 -11.41 40.07
CA HIS A 18 -6.60 -10.00 40.27
C HIS A 18 -6.31 -9.34 38.91
N SER A 19 -7.18 -8.41 38.51
CA SER A 19 -7.00 -7.59 37.32
C SER A 19 -5.87 -6.59 37.61
N ILE A 20 -4.74 -6.74 36.93
CA ILE A 20 -3.76 -5.68 36.78
C ILE A 20 -4.44 -4.62 35.91
N HIS A 21 -4.80 -3.49 36.52
CA HIS A 21 -5.34 -2.35 35.81
C HIS A 21 -4.17 -1.63 35.13
N LEU A 22 -3.82 -2.03 33.90
CA LEU A 22 -2.94 -1.24 33.05
C LEU A 22 -3.71 0.00 32.56
N PRO A 23 -3.10 1.19 32.53
CA PRO A 23 -3.73 2.42 32.04
C PRO A 23 -3.91 2.34 30.52
N GLY A 24 -5.11 1.90 30.09
CA GLY A 24 -5.39 1.52 28.70
C GLY A 24 -5.23 2.62 27.64
N ASP A 25 -5.32 3.90 28.01
CA ASP A 25 -5.26 5.00 27.03
C ASP A 25 -3.83 5.35 26.59
N ILE A 26 -2.85 5.25 27.50
CA ILE A 26 -1.44 5.56 27.19
C ILE A 26 -0.85 4.45 26.31
N ASP A 27 -1.18 3.19 26.61
CA ASP A 27 -0.72 2.04 25.84
C ASP A 27 -1.26 2.06 24.39
N GLN A 28 -2.50 2.52 24.19
CA GLN A 28 -3.11 2.56 22.87
C GLN A 28 -2.57 3.70 21.99
N HIS A 29 -2.25 4.85 22.58
CA HIS A 29 -1.56 5.93 21.88
C HIS A 29 -0.14 5.54 21.48
N LEU A 30 0.63 4.97 22.41
CA LEU A 30 1.99 4.50 22.13
C LEU A 30 2.00 3.41 21.05
N TRP A 31 1.07 2.46 21.11
CA TRP A 31 0.90 1.44 20.08
C TRP A 31 0.57 2.03 18.70
N SER A 32 -0.31 3.04 18.66
CA SER A 32 -0.67 3.71 17.40
C SER A 32 0.50 4.47 16.80
N CYS A 33 1.26 5.20 17.62
CA CYS A 33 2.49 5.88 17.20
C CYS A 33 3.53 4.88 16.71
N TRP A 34 3.67 3.74 17.38
CA TRP A 34 4.58 2.66 16.96
C TRP A 34 4.22 2.11 15.58
N CYS A 35 2.95 1.77 15.35
CA CYS A 35 2.49 1.30 14.04
C CYS A 35 2.71 2.35 12.94
N ALA A 36 2.47 3.63 13.25
CA ALA A 36 2.70 4.72 12.31
C ALA A 36 4.18 4.87 11.97
N PHE A 37 5.08 4.81 12.97
CA PHE A 37 6.52 4.82 12.77
C PHE A 37 6.96 3.68 11.86
N ASN A 38 6.62 2.44 12.21
CA ASN A 38 7.05 1.26 11.44
C ASN A 38 6.54 1.30 9.97
N SER A 39 5.28 1.73 9.77
CA SER A 39 4.71 1.88 8.43
C SER A 39 5.44 2.97 7.62
N SER A 40 5.72 4.11 8.25
CA SER A 40 6.43 5.22 7.60
C SER A 40 7.88 4.85 7.27
N SER A 41 8.56 4.19 8.21
CA SER A 41 9.92 3.67 8.04
C SER A 41 10.01 2.63 6.92
N THR A 42 9.01 1.77 6.77
CA THR A 42 8.92 0.81 5.67
C THR A 42 8.82 1.53 4.33
N ILE A 43 7.93 2.53 4.22
CA ILE A 43 7.79 3.33 2.99
C ILE A 43 9.08 4.09 2.68
N LEU A 44 9.72 4.69 3.69
CA LEU A 44 10.98 5.40 3.55
C LEU A 44 12.09 4.49 3.00
N ILE A 45 12.25 3.29 3.57
CA ILE A 45 13.25 2.32 3.10
C ILE A 45 12.92 1.89 1.67
N GLU A 46 11.70 1.39 1.45
CA GLU A 46 11.30 0.78 0.19
C GLU A 46 11.29 1.77 -0.96
N ARG A 47 10.92 3.04 -0.74
CA ARG A 47 10.69 4.00 -1.83
C ARG A 47 11.85 4.95 -2.06
N GLU A 48 12.71 5.13 -1.07
CA GLU A 48 13.74 6.14 -1.12
C GLU A 48 15.12 5.60 -0.82
N TRP A 49 15.35 5.03 0.38
CA TRP A 49 16.70 4.63 0.78
C TRP A 49 17.28 3.61 -0.18
N VAL A 50 16.48 2.62 -0.60
CA VAL A 50 16.91 1.61 -1.57
C VAL A 50 17.32 2.24 -2.90
N VAL A 51 16.64 3.31 -3.33
CA VAL A 51 16.99 4.02 -4.56
C VAL A 51 18.29 4.79 -4.38
N VAL A 52 18.40 5.61 -3.33
CA VAL A 52 19.59 6.42 -3.05
C VAL A 52 20.84 5.55 -2.84
N ILE A 53 20.71 4.40 -2.17
CA ILE A 53 21.82 3.45 -1.98
C ILE A 53 22.27 2.83 -3.31
N SER A 54 21.34 2.66 -4.25
CA SER A 54 21.63 2.09 -5.57
C SER A 54 22.11 3.12 -6.60
N GLU A 55 22.05 4.43 -6.29
CA GLU A 55 22.48 5.49 -7.20
C GLU A 55 23.98 5.35 -7.51
N GLY A 56 24.34 5.45 -8.79
CA GLY A 56 25.70 5.24 -9.27
C GLY A 56 26.11 3.77 -9.46
N HIS A 57 25.25 2.81 -9.10
CA HIS A 57 25.45 1.37 -9.35
C HIS A 57 24.63 0.86 -10.56
N PRO A 58 24.92 -0.34 -11.08
CA PRO A 58 24.11 -0.94 -12.15
C PRO A 58 22.64 -1.10 -11.74
N PRO A 59 21.68 -0.91 -12.66
CA PRO A 59 20.23 -1.01 -12.37
C PRO A 59 19.78 -2.39 -11.87
N ALA A 60 20.63 -3.42 -12.05
CA ALA A 60 20.43 -4.74 -11.48
C ALA A 60 20.44 -4.73 -9.95
N LEU A 61 21.25 -3.86 -9.32
CA LEU A 61 21.35 -3.79 -7.86
C LEU A 61 20.04 -3.33 -7.22
N LEU A 62 19.41 -2.28 -7.76
CA LEU A 62 18.10 -1.80 -7.30
C LEU A 62 17.04 -2.92 -7.38
N THR A 63 17.05 -3.64 -8.50
CA THR A 63 16.15 -4.77 -8.74
C THR A 63 16.38 -5.90 -7.73
N GLU A 64 17.65 -6.20 -7.43
CA GLU A 64 18.04 -7.21 -6.46
C GLU A 64 17.60 -6.80 -5.04
N MET A 65 17.90 -5.58 -4.61
CA MET A 65 17.51 -5.04 -3.31
C MET A 65 16.00 -5.09 -3.10
N ASN A 66 15.21 -4.62 -4.08
CA ASN A 66 13.74 -4.73 -4.03
C ASN A 66 13.26 -6.17 -3.87
N SER A 67 13.86 -7.09 -4.65
CA SER A 67 13.48 -8.49 -4.60
C SER A 67 13.84 -9.15 -3.26
N VAL A 68 14.98 -8.78 -2.67
CA VAL A 68 15.44 -9.28 -1.36
C VAL A 68 14.55 -8.75 -0.24
N ILE A 69 14.24 -7.46 -0.22
CA ILE A 69 13.34 -6.86 0.79
C ILE A 69 11.97 -7.55 0.74
N ARG A 70 11.40 -7.72 -0.46
CA ARG A 70 10.12 -8.42 -0.62
C ARG A 70 10.21 -9.89 -0.20
N ARG A 71 11.34 -10.56 -0.46
CA ARG A 71 11.56 -11.95 -0.05
C ARG A 71 11.56 -12.10 1.47
N ILE A 72 12.21 -11.17 2.16
CA ILE A 72 12.26 -11.12 3.62
C ILE A 72 10.83 -10.90 4.16
N ASP A 73 10.10 -9.90 3.66
CA ASP A 73 8.71 -9.63 4.05
C ASP A 73 7.81 -10.87 3.91
N LEU A 74 7.86 -11.55 2.75
CA LEU A 74 7.06 -12.74 2.51
C LEU A 74 7.45 -13.93 3.39
N THR A 75 8.74 -14.11 3.64
CA THR A 75 9.24 -15.16 4.53
C THR A 75 8.78 -14.92 5.96
N CYS A 76 8.89 -13.67 6.45
CA CYS A 76 8.39 -13.28 7.76
C CYS A 76 6.87 -13.50 7.89
N LYS A 77 6.08 -13.14 6.86
CA LYS A 77 4.62 -13.37 6.83
C LYS A 77 4.24 -14.86 6.90
N LEU A 78 5.08 -15.74 6.36
CA LEU A 78 4.88 -17.19 6.41
C LEU A 78 5.30 -17.78 7.77
N VAL A 79 6.45 -17.36 8.30
CA VAL A 79 7.07 -17.94 9.50
C VAL A 79 6.47 -17.38 10.79
N ALA A 80 6.04 -16.11 10.82
CA ALA A 80 5.57 -15.45 12.04
C ALA A 80 4.41 -16.20 12.73
N PRO A 81 3.33 -16.61 12.05
CA PRO A 81 2.25 -17.37 12.71
C PRO A 81 2.71 -18.71 13.28
N VAL A 82 3.72 -19.36 12.67
CA VAL A 82 4.28 -20.64 13.13
C VAL A 82 5.06 -20.44 14.42
N ILE A 83 5.95 -19.45 14.46
CA ILE A 83 6.73 -19.11 15.66
C ILE A 83 5.80 -18.69 16.79
N THR A 84 4.84 -17.80 16.53
CA THR A 84 3.86 -17.36 17.54
C THR A 84 3.03 -18.53 18.06
N GLY A 85 2.55 -19.42 17.17
CA GLY A 85 1.81 -20.61 17.56
C GLY A 85 2.64 -21.55 18.46
N PHE A 86 3.93 -21.71 18.15
CA PHE A 86 4.86 -22.49 18.98
C PHE A 86 5.02 -21.85 20.37
N ILE A 87 5.33 -20.55 20.44
CA ILE A 87 5.51 -19.82 21.72
C ILE A 87 4.27 -20.01 22.62
N ILE A 88 3.07 -19.78 22.07
CA ILE A 88 1.80 -19.93 22.81
C ILE A 88 1.57 -21.36 23.29
N SER A 89 2.02 -22.37 22.54
CA SER A 89 1.82 -23.78 22.88
C SER A 89 2.71 -24.26 24.03
N PHE A 90 3.93 -23.72 24.14
CA PHE A 90 4.91 -24.16 25.15
C PHE A 90 5.00 -23.25 26.38
N VAL A 91 4.53 -22.00 26.28
CA VAL A 91 4.66 -21.00 27.32
C VAL A 91 3.25 -20.51 27.68
N SER A 92 2.82 -20.72 28.93
CA SER A 92 1.54 -20.23 29.49
C SER A 92 1.14 -18.87 28.90
N LEU A 93 -0.14 -18.65 28.56
CA LEU A 93 -0.62 -17.45 27.85
C LEU A 93 -0.06 -16.13 28.40
N LYS A 94 0.04 -16.00 29.73
CA LYS A 94 0.61 -14.81 30.39
C LYS A 94 2.11 -14.65 30.14
N ALA A 95 2.85 -15.75 30.24
CA ALA A 95 4.28 -15.75 29.97
C ALA A 95 4.57 -15.53 28.47
N SER A 96 3.76 -16.09 27.57
CA SER A 96 3.85 -15.81 26.13
C SER A 96 3.64 -14.34 25.80
N ALA A 97 2.64 -13.70 26.40
CA ALA A 97 2.38 -12.28 26.24
C ALA A 97 3.56 -11.42 26.74
N MET A 98 4.11 -11.75 27.93
CA MET A 98 5.30 -11.07 28.45
C MET A 98 6.53 -11.25 27.55
N THR A 99 6.79 -12.47 27.07
CA THR A 99 7.91 -12.74 26.17
C THR A 99 7.78 -11.95 24.88
N LEU A 100 6.60 -11.92 24.25
CA LEU A 100 6.37 -11.15 23.03
C LEU A 100 6.50 -9.64 23.28
N ALA A 101 5.97 -9.12 24.39
CA ALA A 101 6.11 -7.71 24.73
C ALA A 101 7.59 -7.30 24.91
N LEU A 102 8.35 -8.09 25.68
CA LEU A 102 9.80 -7.87 25.85
C LEU A 102 10.55 -7.96 24.52
N TRP A 103 10.22 -8.95 23.69
CA TRP A 103 10.80 -9.12 22.37
C TRP A 103 10.54 -7.90 21.48
N THR A 104 9.32 -7.38 21.46
CA THR A 104 8.98 -6.18 20.67
C THR A 104 9.73 -4.95 21.16
N THR A 105 9.82 -4.73 22.47
CA THR A 105 10.56 -3.61 23.05
C THR A 105 12.04 -3.67 22.68
N ILE A 106 12.67 -4.84 22.78
CA ILE A 106 14.08 -5.00 22.40
C ILE A 106 14.25 -4.74 20.89
N THR A 107 13.35 -5.27 20.07
CA THR A 107 13.39 -5.08 18.61
C THR A 107 13.30 -3.61 18.22
N VAL A 108 12.49 -2.80 18.93
CA VAL A 108 12.40 -1.34 18.72
C VAL A 108 13.75 -0.65 18.85
N TRP A 109 14.46 -0.94 19.95
CA TRP A 109 15.76 -0.32 20.21
C TRP A 109 16.80 -0.73 19.18
N VAL A 110 16.80 -2.01 18.79
CA VAL A 110 17.69 -2.53 17.74
C VAL A 110 17.36 -1.91 16.39
N GLU A 111 16.08 -1.81 16.02
CA GLU A 111 15.61 -1.18 14.79
C GLU A 111 16.09 0.28 14.72
N TYR A 112 15.85 1.08 15.76
CA TYR A 112 16.31 2.47 15.82
C TYR A 112 17.84 2.59 15.68
N TRP A 113 18.60 1.74 16.37
CA TRP A 113 20.05 1.72 16.27
C TRP A 113 20.53 1.39 14.85
N LEU A 114 19.93 0.39 14.19
CA LEU A 114 20.23 0.03 12.81
C LEU A 114 19.87 1.16 11.83
N PHE A 115 18.72 1.81 11.99
CA PHE A 115 18.34 2.99 11.20
C PHE A 115 19.38 4.10 11.31
N MET A 116 19.78 4.44 12.53
CA MET A 116 20.79 5.48 12.76
C MET A 116 22.16 5.08 12.19
N SER A 117 22.52 3.81 12.30
CA SER A 117 23.77 3.27 11.73
C SER A 117 23.79 3.38 10.20
N VAL A 118 22.69 3.04 9.51
CA VAL A 118 22.60 3.15 8.05
C VAL A 118 22.61 4.62 7.62
N TYR A 119 21.83 5.48 8.30
CA TYR A 119 21.76 6.91 7.98
C TYR A 119 23.12 7.61 8.15
N SER A 120 23.84 7.30 9.24
CA SER A 120 25.17 7.86 9.49
C SER A 120 26.26 7.24 8.60
N GLY A 121 26.09 5.99 8.17
CA GLY A 121 27.05 5.28 7.32
C GLY A 121 27.02 5.67 5.84
N ILE A 122 25.89 6.19 5.35
CA ILE A 122 25.70 6.51 3.91
C ILE A 122 25.39 8.02 3.78
N PRO A 123 26.40 8.87 3.53
CA PRO A 123 26.22 10.33 3.51
C PRO A 123 25.23 10.81 2.43
N ALA A 124 25.07 10.06 1.34
CA ALA A 124 24.10 10.35 0.29
C ALA A 124 22.64 10.41 0.80
N LEU A 125 22.30 9.65 1.85
CA LEU A 125 20.98 9.72 2.50
C LEU A 125 20.77 11.04 3.26
N GLY A 126 21.84 11.58 3.85
CA GLY A 126 21.79 12.89 4.50
C GLY A 126 21.67 14.03 3.50
N GLU A 127 22.40 13.95 2.39
CA GLU A 127 22.34 14.95 1.32
C GLU A 127 20.98 15.01 0.62
N SER A 128 20.41 13.85 0.27
CA SER A 128 19.05 13.75 -0.32
C SER A 128 17.98 14.32 0.61
N SER A 129 18.06 14.02 1.91
CA SER A 129 17.19 14.61 2.93
C SER A 129 17.31 16.14 2.98
N LEU A 130 18.54 16.69 2.99
CA LEU A 130 18.78 18.14 3.00
C LEU A 130 18.27 18.83 1.73
N ARG A 131 18.50 18.25 0.55
CA ARG A 131 18.01 18.79 -0.73
C ARG A 131 16.49 18.96 -0.71
N ARG A 132 15.75 17.98 -0.20
CA ARG A 132 14.29 18.07 -0.08
C ARG A 132 13.82 19.13 0.88
N ILE A 133 14.44 19.24 2.05
CA ILE A 133 14.09 20.30 3.02
C ILE A 133 14.30 21.68 2.38
N SER A 134 15.35 21.85 1.57
CA SER A 134 15.60 23.08 0.82
C SER A 134 14.57 23.36 -0.28
N GLU A 135 14.05 22.34 -0.99
CA GLU A 135 13.03 22.50 -2.04
C GLU A 135 11.63 22.83 -1.49
N VAL A 136 11.33 22.45 -0.25
CA VAL A 136 10.06 22.78 0.43
C VAL A 136 10.08 24.21 1.00
N SER A 137 11.27 24.77 1.27
CA SER A 137 11.46 26.09 1.88
C SER A 137 11.30 27.38 1.00
N PRO A 138 11.09 27.37 -0.34
CA PRO A 138 11.06 28.65 -1.08
C PRO A 138 9.82 29.53 -0.86
N SER A 139 8.80 29.10 -0.11
CA SER A 139 7.50 29.81 -0.06
C SER A 139 7.07 30.39 1.29
N ASP A 140 7.69 30.06 2.42
CA ASP A 140 7.14 30.43 3.75
C ASP A 140 8.09 31.18 4.71
N VAL A 141 9.27 31.65 4.28
CA VAL A 141 10.27 32.23 5.23
C VAL A 141 10.69 33.69 4.95
N VAL A 142 10.20 34.37 3.91
CA VAL A 142 10.73 35.72 3.57
C VAL A 142 10.00 36.90 4.24
N GLU A 143 8.85 36.74 4.89
CA GLU A 143 8.14 37.91 5.47
C GLU A 143 8.29 38.15 6.98
N GLU A 144 9.00 37.31 7.75
CA GLU A 144 9.03 37.47 9.21
C GLU A 144 10.43 37.69 9.81
N SER A 145 11.34 38.35 9.09
CA SER A 145 12.65 38.71 9.64
C SER A 145 13.31 39.91 8.96
N THR A 146 12.58 40.98 8.65
CA THR A 146 13.23 42.30 8.44
C THR A 146 12.27 43.46 8.69
N SER A 147 12.26 43.99 9.91
CA SER A 147 12.14 45.42 10.27
C SER A 147 11.43 45.66 11.61
N ALA A 148 12.09 45.30 12.71
CA ALA A 148 11.95 46.07 13.95
C ALA A 148 13.14 47.03 14.02
N SER A 149 12.89 48.33 13.84
CA SER A 149 13.66 49.53 14.28
C SER A 149 13.71 50.58 13.16
N GLN A 150 12.77 51.53 13.14
CA GLN A 150 13.07 52.99 13.19
C GLN A 150 11.82 53.87 13.07
N ASP A 151 11.75 54.81 14.00
CA ASP A 151 11.26 56.20 13.91
C ASP A 151 9.76 56.55 14.08
N VAL A 152 9.46 56.90 15.34
CA VAL A 152 8.95 58.21 15.83
C VAL A 152 8.10 59.09 14.89
N VAL A 153 6.85 59.29 15.34
CA VAL A 153 5.95 60.47 15.33
C VAL A 153 6.39 61.73 14.56
N GLU A 154 5.56 62.17 13.58
CA GLU A 154 5.08 63.57 13.47
C GLU A 154 3.92 63.75 12.43
N GLU A 155 2.80 64.29 12.95
CA GLU A 155 1.89 65.34 12.42
C GLU A 155 1.50 65.47 10.92
N SER A 156 0.18 65.42 10.63
CA SER A 156 -0.63 66.53 10.05
C SER A 156 -1.84 66.09 9.17
N THR A 157 -3.04 66.36 9.70
CA THR A 157 -4.25 66.97 9.08
C THR A 157 -4.51 66.91 7.57
N SER A 158 -5.68 66.38 7.14
CA SER A 158 -6.89 67.17 6.77
C SER A 158 -7.94 66.41 5.91
N ALA A 159 -9.22 66.62 6.29
CA ALA A 159 -10.52 66.62 5.56
C ALA A 159 -10.65 65.96 4.16
N SER A 160 -11.71 65.22 3.79
CA SER A 160 -13.14 65.61 3.79
C SER A 160 -14.09 64.44 3.47
N ARG A 161 -15.37 64.62 3.86
CA ARG A 161 -16.61 63.85 3.59
C ARG A 161 -16.89 63.70 2.07
N GLU A 162 -17.67 62.73 1.56
CA GLU A 162 -19.15 62.59 1.64
C GLU A 162 -19.65 61.19 1.15
N ILE A 163 -20.89 60.83 1.51
CA ILE A 163 -21.73 59.65 1.17
C ILE A 163 -23.08 60.21 0.63
N PRO A 164 -24.01 59.51 -0.06
CA PRO A 164 -23.99 58.38 -1.02
C PRO A 164 -24.73 58.74 -2.34
N ASP A 165 -24.85 57.81 -3.30
CA ASP A 165 -26.14 57.64 -3.98
C ASP A 165 -26.38 56.21 -4.49
N SER A 166 -27.58 55.73 -4.18
CA SER A 166 -28.15 54.42 -4.50
C SER A 166 -28.63 54.34 -5.95
N LEU A 167 -28.53 53.17 -6.59
CA LEU A 167 -29.69 52.48 -7.20
C LEU A 167 -29.32 51.08 -7.74
N SER A 168 -30.11 50.09 -7.28
CA SER A 168 -30.54 48.85 -7.97
C SER A 168 -29.50 47.95 -8.65
N ASN A 169 -29.27 46.76 -8.08
CA ASN A 169 -29.50 45.49 -8.82
C ASN A 169 -29.65 44.29 -7.87
N ASP A 170 -30.81 44.17 -7.22
CA ASP A 170 -31.22 42.94 -6.53
C ASP A 170 -31.68 41.91 -7.59
N GLY A 171 -30.75 41.08 -8.06
CA GLY A 171 -31.08 40.01 -9.00
C GLY A 171 -29.99 38.96 -9.25
N GLU A 172 -28.71 39.26 -9.04
CA GLU A 172 -27.60 38.36 -9.42
C GLU A 172 -26.86 37.68 -8.24
N ASN A 173 -27.29 37.89 -7.00
CA ASN A 173 -26.53 37.44 -5.84
C ASN A 173 -26.65 35.94 -5.51
N SER A 174 -27.65 35.22 -6.05
CA SER A 174 -27.86 33.81 -5.67
C SER A 174 -27.00 32.81 -6.46
N ALA A 175 -26.58 33.14 -7.69
CA ALA A 175 -25.68 32.30 -8.49
C ALA A 175 -24.20 32.59 -8.19
N ALA A 176 -23.86 33.86 -7.94
CA ALA A 176 -22.52 34.28 -7.53
C ALA A 176 -22.14 33.77 -6.13
N ALA A 177 -23.07 33.76 -5.17
CA ALA A 177 -22.81 33.27 -3.81
C ALA A 177 -22.48 31.76 -3.76
N ARG A 178 -23.14 30.93 -4.59
CA ARG A 178 -22.85 29.49 -4.69
C ARG A 178 -21.49 29.24 -5.35
N LYS A 179 -21.13 30.00 -6.38
CA LYS A 179 -19.82 29.89 -7.06
C LYS A 179 -18.67 30.31 -6.13
N ASN A 180 -18.87 31.35 -5.33
CA ASN A 180 -17.91 31.86 -4.34
C ASN A 180 -17.76 30.94 -3.11
N SER A 181 -18.81 30.22 -2.74
CA SER A 181 -18.75 29.22 -1.67
C SER A 181 -18.07 27.93 -2.13
N TRP A 182 -18.31 27.48 -3.36
CA TRP A 182 -17.61 26.34 -3.96
C TRP A 182 -16.14 26.64 -4.25
N SER A 183 -15.79 27.85 -4.70
CA SER A 183 -14.38 28.23 -4.88
C SER A 183 -13.64 28.30 -3.55
N LYS A 184 -14.26 28.87 -2.50
CA LYS A 184 -13.69 28.88 -1.14
C LYS A 184 -13.57 27.49 -0.54
N PHE A 185 -14.54 26.61 -0.79
CA PHE A 185 -14.46 25.22 -0.36
C PHE A 185 -13.35 24.48 -1.11
N ILE A 186 -13.23 24.64 -2.43
CA ILE A 186 -12.15 24.06 -3.25
C ILE A 186 -10.78 24.57 -2.80
N GLU A 187 -10.67 25.86 -2.45
CA GLU A 187 -9.44 26.50 -1.98
C GLU A 187 -9.08 26.07 -0.55
N TRP A 188 -10.06 25.88 0.32
CA TRP A 188 -9.88 25.34 1.67
C TRP A 188 -9.52 23.85 1.64
N VAL A 189 -10.18 23.08 0.77
CA VAL A 189 -9.89 21.66 0.48
C VAL A 189 -8.49 21.54 -0.13
N SER A 190 -8.08 22.41 -1.06
CA SER A 190 -6.71 22.39 -1.60
C SER A 190 -5.63 22.76 -0.58
N LYS A 191 -5.96 23.48 0.50
CA LYS A 191 -5.01 23.81 1.58
C LYS A 191 -4.75 22.66 2.56
N VAL A 192 -5.42 21.52 2.39
CA VAL A 192 -5.17 20.34 3.20
C VAL A 192 -3.99 19.57 2.58
N PRO A 193 -2.88 19.34 3.31
CA PRO A 193 -1.67 18.71 2.76
C PRO A 193 -1.90 17.32 2.14
N TYR A 194 -2.98 16.63 2.54
CA TYR A 194 -3.40 15.38 1.92
C TYR A 194 -3.81 15.53 0.44
N ILE A 195 -4.49 16.62 0.09
CA ILE A 195 -5.04 16.80 -1.26
C ILE A 195 -3.96 17.17 -2.26
N ASP A 196 -2.95 17.91 -1.82
CA ASP A 196 -1.76 18.15 -2.61
C ASP A 196 -0.98 16.85 -2.88
N ALA A 197 -0.84 15.96 -1.89
CA ALA A 197 -0.24 14.64 -2.11
C ALA A 197 -0.98 13.81 -3.17
N TRP A 198 -2.32 13.80 -3.14
CA TRP A 198 -3.13 13.15 -4.17
C TRP A 198 -2.98 13.81 -5.55
N ARG A 199 -2.90 15.14 -5.60
CA ARG A 199 -2.64 15.89 -6.85
C ARG A 199 -1.29 15.49 -7.44
N VAL A 200 -0.24 15.47 -6.63
CA VAL A 200 1.11 15.04 -7.05
C VAL A 200 1.08 13.61 -7.58
N TYR A 201 0.39 12.68 -6.89
CA TYR A 201 0.24 11.30 -7.34
C TYR A 201 -0.47 11.19 -8.70
N LEU A 202 -1.57 11.93 -8.91
CA LEU A 202 -2.34 11.91 -10.17
C LEU A 202 -1.58 12.52 -11.36
N GLN A 203 -0.60 13.38 -11.10
CA GLN A 203 0.26 13.98 -12.12
C GLN A 203 1.39 13.06 -12.58
N GLN A 204 1.68 11.96 -11.85
CA GLN A 204 2.75 11.05 -12.22
C GLN A 204 2.37 10.15 -13.40
N ASP A 205 3.33 9.88 -14.29
CA ASP A 205 3.13 8.95 -15.41
C ASP A 205 2.84 7.50 -14.96
N VAL A 206 3.28 7.14 -13.75
CA VAL A 206 3.09 5.82 -13.12
C VAL A 206 1.74 5.63 -12.43
N VAL A 207 0.82 6.58 -12.55
CA VAL A 207 -0.52 6.51 -11.92
C VAL A 207 -1.32 5.28 -12.38
N LEU A 208 -1.31 4.97 -13.68
CA LEU A 208 -2.04 3.80 -14.21
C LEU A 208 -1.51 2.47 -13.65
N PRO A 209 -0.19 2.19 -13.67
CA PRO A 209 0.38 1.04 -12.99
C PRO A 209 0.07 0.99 -11.49
N GLY A 210 0.12 2.13 -10.80
CA GLY A 210 -0.20 2.22 -9.38
C GLY A 210 -1.65 1.86 -9.06
N VAL A 211 -2.60 2.38 -9.83
CA VAL A 211 -4.03 2.04 -9.72
C VAL A 211 -4.28 0.58 -10.08
N ALA A 212 -3.62 0.05 -11.13
CA ALA A 212 -3.71 -1.36 -11.49
C ALA A 212 -3.23 -2.25 -10.34
N LEU A 213 -2.11 -1.92 -9.70
CA LEU A 213 -1.61 -2.64 -8.53
C LEU A 213 -2.60 -2.55 -7.35
N ALA A 214 -3.17 -1.37 -7.08
CA ALA A 214 -4.15 -1.21 -6.00
C ALA A 214 -5.43 -2.03 -6.23
N LEU A 215 -5.89 -2.16 -7.49
CA LEU A 215 -7.02 -3.05 -7.83
C LEU A 215 -6.73 -4.52 -7.52
N LEU A 216 -5.47 -4.97 -7.59
CA LEU A 216 -5.12 -6.34 -7.19
C LEU A 216 -5.25 -6.56 -5.68
N TYR A 217 -5.17 -5.50 -4.85
CA TYR A 217 -5.38 -5.59 -3.40
C TYR A 217 -6.86 -5.75 -3.03
N PHE A 218 -7.80 -5.39 -3.90
CA PHE A 218 -9.23 -5.64 -3.69
C PHE A 218 -9.60 -7.13 -3.73
N THR A 219 -8.74 -7.99 -4.31
CA THR A 219 -9.08 -9.38 -4.56
C THR A 219 -9.33 -10.17 -3.27
N VAL A 220 -10.52 -10.77 -3.18
CA VAL A 220 -10.89 -11.71 -2.12
C VAL A 220 -10.32 -13.12 -2.40
N LEU A 221 -9.85 -13.36 -3.64
CA LEU A 221 -9.23 -14.60 -4.10
C LEU A 221 -7.80 -14.72 -3.57
N SER A 222 -7.69 -14.92 -2.26
CA SER A 222 -6.44 -15.03 -1.51
C SER A 222 -6.65 -16.01 -0.36
N PHE A 223 -5.58 -16.62 0.16
CA PHE A 223 -5.63 -17.40 1.42
C PHE A 223 -5.85 -16.54 2.68
N GLY A 224 -6.66 -15.49 2.55
CA GLY A 224 -7.19 -14.65 3.63
C GLY A 224 -8.50 -15.18 4.21
N THR A 225 -9.05 -14.44 5.16
CA THR A 225 -10.13 -14.88 6.04
C THR A 225 -11.38 -15.37 5.30
N LEU A 226 -11.85 -14.62 4.29
CA LEU A 226 -13.10 -14.90 3.56
C LEU A 226 -13.02 -16.21 2.76
N MET A 227 -11.95 -16.43 2.00
CA MET A 227 -11.77 -17.67 1.25
C MET A 227 -11.57 -18.85 2.19
N THR A 228 -10.76 -18.70 3.25
CA THR A 228 -10.53 -19.79 4.21
C THR A 228 -11.80 -20.19 4.95
N ALA A 229 -12.64 -19.21 5.32
CA ALA A 229 -13.92 -19.48 5.98
C ALA A 229 -14.88 -20.23 5.03
N THR A 230 -14.92 -19.85 3.76
CA THR A 230 -15.73 -20.53 2.74
C THR A 230 -15.24 -21.95 2.51
N LEU A 231 -13.93 -22.17 2.37
CA LEU A 231 -13.35 -23.52 2.20
C LEU A 231 -13.63 -24.42 3.41
N GLN A 232 -13.57 -23.87 4.62
CA GLN A 232 -13.91 -24.61 5.84
C GLN A 232 -15.41 -24.92 5.90
N TRP A 233 -16.27 -24.01 5.44
CA TRP A 233 -17.71 -24.24 5.33
C TRP A 233 -18.06 -25.34 4.31
N GLU A 234 -17.31 -25.43 3.20
CA GLU A 234 -17.39 -26.51 2.21
C GLU A 234 -16.85 -27.87 2.73
N GLY A 235 -16.40 -27.93 3.99
CA GLY A 235 -15.93 -29.16 4.62
C GLY A 235 -14.48 -29.52 4.32
N ILE A 236 -13.68 -28.60 3.77
CA ILE A 236 -12.24 -28.84 3.59
C ILE A 236 -11.54 -28.80 4.96
N PRO A 237 -10.77 -29.83 5.33
CA PRO A 237 -10.05 -29.84 6.60
C PRO A 237 -9.06 -28.68 6.71
N ALA A 238 -8.98 -28.06 7.89
CA ALA A 238 -8.11 -26.90 8.11
C ALA A 238 -6.63 -27.17 7.81
N PHE A 239 -6.12 -28.39 8.02
CA PHE A 239 -4.74 -28.74 7.70
C PHE A 239 -4.47 -28.70 6.19
N VAL A 240 -5.45 -29.08 5.35
CA VAL A 240 -5.33 -29.02 3.87
C VAL A 240 -5.24 -27.57 3.42
N ILE A 241 -6.10 -26.71 3.98
CA ILE A 241 -6.07 -25.26 3.73
C ILE A 241 -4.72 -24.67 4.17
N GLY A 242 -4.20 -25.10 5.32
CA GLY A 242 -2.88 -24.71 5.82
C GLY A 242 -1.73 -25.10 4.89
N ILE A 243 -1.72 -26.33 4.38
CA ILE A 243 -0.73 -26.79 3.40
C ILE A 243 -0.83 -26.00 2.10
N ALA A 244 -2.05 -25.81 1.58
CA ALA A 244 -2.27 -25.04 0.35
C ALA A 244 -1.81 -23.58 0.49
N ARG A 245 -2.06 -22.96 1.65
CA ARG A 245 -1.55 -21.62 2.00
C ARG A 245 -0.03 -21.60 2.06
N GLY A 246 0.60 -22.62 2.65
CA GLY A 246 2.06 -22.78 2.66
C GLY A 246 2.65 -22.84 1.26
N ILE A 247 2.11 -23.69 0.38
CA ILE A 247 2.52 -23.79 -1.03
C ILE A 247 2.35 -22.44 -1.74
N SER A 248 1.22 -21.77 -1.54
CA SER A 248 0.95 -20.45 -2.12
C SER A 248 1.96 -19.39 -1.66
N ALA A 249 2.36 -19.41 -0.39
CA ALA A 249 3.40 -18.52 0.14
C ALA A 249 4.77 -18.84 -0.47
N SER A 250 5.13 -20.13 -0.60
CA SER A 250 6.36 -20.55 -1.27
C SER A 250 6.42 -20.10 -2.73
N ILE A 251 5.32 -20.18 -3.47
CA ILE A 251 5.22 -19.65 -4.85
C ILE A 251 5.41 -18.13 -4.86
N GLY A 252 4.84 -17.42 -3.90
CA GLY A 252 5.05 -15.98 -3.74
C GLY A 252 6.52 -15.61 -3.45
N ILE A 253 7.19 -16.38 -2.59
CA ILE A 253 8.63 -16.21 -2.33
C ILE A 253 9.43 -16.51 -3.60
N ALA A 254 9.10 -17.56 -4.34
CA ALA A 254 9.76 -17.91 -5.60
C ALA A 254 9.64 -16.79 -6.65
N ALA A 255 8.54 -16.05 -6.66
CA ALA A 255 8.37 -14.87 -7.53
C ALA A 255 9.48 -13.82 -7.33
N THR A 256 10.01 -13.67 -6.12
CA THR A 256 11.11 -12.74 -5.80
C THR A 256 12.48 -13.22 -6.31
N VAL A 257 12.61 -14.49 -6.69
CA VAL A 257 13.81 -15.02 -7.36
C VAL A 257 13.63 -14.94 -8.87
N VAL A 258 12.43 -15.24 -9.36
CA VAL A 258 12.09 -15.23 -10.79
C VAL A 258 12.08 -13.80 -11.35
N TYR A 259 11.63 -12.82 -10.57
CA TYR A 259 11.54 -11.41 -11.00
C TYR A 259 12.87 -10.84 -11.52
N PRO A 260 14.00 -10.83 -10.77
CA PRO A 260 15.26 -10.28 -11.27
C PRO A 260 15.79 -11.04 -12.49
N MET A 261 15.60 -12.37 -12.54
CA MET A 261 15.97 -13.18 -13.71
C MET A 261 15.22 -12.73 -14.97
N LEU A 262 13.91 -12.52 -14.85
CA LEU A 262 13.08 -12.12 -15.98
C LEU A 262 13.30 -10.65 -16.37
N GLN A 263 13.41 -9.76 -15.38
CA GLN A 263 13.68 -8.33 -15.58
C GLN A 263 14.97 -8.11 -16.39
N SER A 264 16.03 -8.86 -16.10
CA SER A 264 17.31 -8.78 -16.82
C SER A 264 17.20 -9.09 -18.33
N ARG A 265 16.15 -9.81 -18.74
CA ARG A 265 15.95 -10.28 -20.13
C ARG A 265 14.92 -9.45 -20.90
N ILE A 266 13.82 -9.07 -20.25
CA ILE A 266 12.66 -8.47 -20.94
C ILE A 266 12.32 -7.04 -20.52
N LEU A 267 13.12 -6.41 -19.64
CA LEU A 267 12.87 -5.12 -19.00
C LEU A 267 11.65 -5.10 -18.07
N THR A 268 11.71 -4.23 -17.05
CA THR A 268 10.70 -4.03 -16.00
C THR A 268 9.27 -3.93 -16.55
N LEU A 269 9.06 -3.10 -17.58
CA LEU A 269 7.74 -2.88 -18.18
C LEU A 269 7.12 -4.15 -18.80
N ARG A 270 7.91 -4.98 -19.50
CA ARG A 270 7.39 -6.23 -20.10
C ARG A 270 7.23 -7.32 -19.05
N THR A 271 8.11 -7.37 -18.06
CA THR A 271 7.94 -8.25 -16.90
C THR A 271 6.62 -8.00 -16.19
N GLY A 272 6.25 -6.73 -15.98
CA GLY A 272 4.94 -6.36 -15.45
C GLY A 272 3.75 -6.78 -16.33
N LEU A 273 3.90 -6.73 -17.67
CA LEU A 273 2.84 -7.18 -18.57
C LEU A 273 2.68 -8.71 -18.48
N TRP A 274 3.80 -9.44 -18.53
CA TRP A 274 3.78 -10.89 -18.43
C TRP A 274 3.22 -11.37 -17.09
N SER A 275 3.57 -10.68 -16.00
CA SER A 275 3.14 -11.06 -14.66
C SER A 275 1.63 -10.86 -14.44
N VAL A 276 1.05 -9.73 -14.87
CA VAL A 276 -0.39 -9.48 -14.69
C VAL A 276 -1.25 -10.42 -15.55
N TRP A 277 -0.83 -10.69 -16.79
CA TRP A 277 -1.54 -11.65 -17.65
C TRP A 277 -1.36 -13.09 -17.20
N SER A 278 -0.19 -13.47 -16.69
CA SER A 278 0.04 -14.77 -16.04
C SER A 278 -0.89 -14.95 -14.83
N GLN A 279 -1.01 -13.93 -13.96
CA GLN A 279 -1.95 -13.94 -12.84
C GLN A 279 -3.40 -14.12 -13.34
N TRP A 280 -3.81 -13.36 -14.35
CA TRP A 280 -5.16 -13.45 -14.92
C TRP A 280 -5.47 -14.84 -15.47
N ILE A 281 -4.55 -15.46 -16.21
CA ILE A 281 -4.69 -16.82 -16.74
C ILE A 281 -4.84 -17.83 -15.61
N CYS A 282 -4.02 -17.74 -14.55
CA CYS A 282 -4.17 -18.62 -13.38
C CYS A 282 -5.53 -18.45 -12.68
N LEU A 283 -6.07 -17.23 -12.62
CA LEU A 283 -7.37 -16.96 -12.01
C LEU A 283 -8.55 -17.42 -12.88
N LEU A 284 -8.37 -17.66 -14.18
CA LEU A 284 -9.41 -18.35 -14.98
C LEU A 284 -9.74 -19.72 -14.41
N LEU A 285 -8.79 -20.41 -13.77
CA LEU A 285 -9.05 -21.67 -13.08
C LEU A 285 -10.00 -21.50 -11.89
N CYS A 286 -9.91 -20.37 -11.18
CA CYS A 286 -10.81 -20.02 -10.07
C CYS A 286 -12.21 -19.69 -10.60
N VAL A 287 -12.30 -19.05 -11.76
CA VAL A 287 -13.57 -18.78 -12.41
C VAL A 287 -14.19 -20.11 -12.88
N ALA A 288 -13.40 -20.96 -13.54
CA ALA A 288 -13.82 -22.28 -14.00
C ALA A 288 -14.37 -23.17 -12.87
N SER A 289 -13.85 -23.04 -11.64
CA SER A 289 -14.30 -23.83 -10.50
C SER A 289 -15.77 -23.58 -10.13
N ILE A 290 -16.33 -22.42 -10.48
CA ILE A 290 -17.72 -22.05 -10.14
C ILE A 290 -18.74 -22.97 -10.86
N TRP A 291 -18.42 -23.46 -12.06
CA TRP A 291 -19.33 -24.35 -12.81
C TRP A 291 -19.15 -25.84 -12.49
N VAL A 292 -18.20 -26.18 -11.62
CA VAL A 292 -17.95 -27.56 -11.22
C VAL A 292 -18.98 -27.99 -10.19
N LYS A 293 -19.75 -29.04 -10.51
CA LYS A 293 -20.80 -29.60 -9.64
C LYS A 293 -20.26 -30.26 -8.36
N ASN A 294 -19.04 -30.80 -8.42
CA ASN A 294 -18.40 -31.44 -7.27
C ASN A 294 -17.77 -30.39 -6.35
N SER A 295 -18.34 -30.19 -5.15
CA SER A 295 -17.89 -29.17 -4.19
C SER A 295 -16.41 -29.28 -3.83
N HIS A 296 -15.92 -30.48 -3.49
CA HIS A 296 -14.51 -30.68 -3.16
C HIS A 296 -13.57 -30.39 -4.34
N LEU A 297 -13.93 -30.83 -5.56
CA LEU A 297 -13.11 -30.58 -6.74
C LEU A 297 -13.08 -29.08 -7.09
N SER A 298 -14.22 -28.38 -6.95
CA SER A 298 -14.29 -26.93 -7.08
C SER A 298 -13.36 -26.23 -6.09
N ALA A 299 -13.39 -26.63 -4.81
CA ALA A 299 -12.53 -26.07 -3.77
C ALA A 299 -11.03 -26.29 -4.07
N TYR A 300 -10.62 -27.47 -4.55
CA TYR A 300 -9.23 -27.72 -4.94
C TYR A 300 -8.80 -26.91 -6.16
N MET A 301 -9.67 -26.76 -7.17
CA MET A 301 -9.38 -25.90 -8.33
C MET A 301 -9.22 -24.43 -7.92
N LEU A 302 -10.09 -23.94 -7.04
CA LEU A 302 -9.99 -22.60 -6.47
C LEU A 302 -8.66 -22.40 -5.72
N MET A 303 -8.31 -23.32 -4.80
CA MET A 303 -7.04 -23.26 -4.07
C MET A 303 -5.82 -23.31 -5.01
N GLY A 304 -5.84 -24.16 -6.03
CA GLY A 304 -4.76 -24.29 -7.02
C GLY A 304 -4.60 -23.04 -7.89
N GLY A 305 -5.70 -22.46 -8.36
CA GLY A 305 -5.69 -21.22 -9.14
C GLY A 305 -5.16 -20.05 -8.32
N VAL A 306 -5.62 -19.89 -7.07
CA VAL A 306 -5.10 -18.86 -6.16
C VAL A 306 -3.61 -19.08 -5.87
N ALA A 307 -3.19 -20.31 -5.58
CA ALA A 307 -1.79 -20.61 -5.27
C ALA A 307 -0.85 -20.26 -6.43
N THR A 308 -1.18 -20.68 -7.65
CA THR A 308 -0.38 -20.41 -8.85
C THR A 308 -0.40 -18.94 -9.25
N SER A 309 -1.53 -18.24 -9.07
CA SER A 309 -1.64 -16.80 -9.37
C SER A 309 -0.69 -15.91 -8.56
N ARG A 310 -0.18 -16.38 -7.41
CA ARG A 310 0.76 -15.62 -6.57
C ARG A 310 2.06 -15.28 -7.26
N LEU A 311 2.50 -16.13 -8.18
CA LEU A 311 3.71 -15.86 -8.96
C LEU A 311 3.54 -14.57 -9.77
N GLY A 312 2.44 -14.46 -10.52
CA GLY A 312 2.11 -13.25 -11.28
C GLY A 312 1.90 -12.03 -10.40
N LEU A 313 1.15 -12.17 -9.29
CA LEU A 313 0.88 -11.08 -8.36
C LEU A 313 2.15 -10.42 -7.80
N TRP A 314 3.06 -11.23 -7.24
CA TRP A 314 4.26 -10.69 -6.58
C TRP A 314 5.31 -10.18 -7.57
N MET A 315 5.40 -10.75 -8.78
CA MET A 315 6.24 -10.16 -9.84
C MET A 315 5.65 -8.84 -10.35
N PHE A 316 4.32 -8.73 -10.44
CA PHE A 316 3.67 -7.48 -10.83
C PHE A 316 3.91 -6.38 -9.81
N ASP A 317 3.75 -6.69 -8.52
CA ASP A 317 4.06 -5.78 -7.42
C ASP A 317 5.51 -5.25 -7.50
N LEU A 318 6.50 -6.14 -7.61
CA LEU A 318 7.90 -5.74 -7.79
C LEU A 318 8.11 -4.87 -9.04
N SER A 319 7.44 -5.19 -10.14
CA SER A 319 7.55 -4.41 -11.39
C SER A 319 7.00 -2.99 -11.28
N VAL A 320 5.91 -2.80 -10.53
CA VAL A 320 5.30 -1.49 -10.32
C VAL A 320 6.09 -0.70 -9.29
N ILE A 321 6.61 -1.35 -8.24
CA ILE A 321 7.52 -0.73 -7.27
C ILE A 321 8.74 -0.17 -7.98
N GLN A 322 9.39 -0.97 -8.82
CA GLN A 322 10.56 -0.53 -9.56
C GLN A 322 10.24 0.61 -10.53
N GLN A 323 9.10 0.57 -11.23
CA GLN A 323 8.65 1.68 -12.07
C GLN A 323 8.44 2.98 -11.28
N MET A 324 7.85 2.90 -10.08
CA MET A 324 7.66 4.07 -9.22
C MET A 324 9.00 4.63 -8.73
N GLN A 325 9.99 3.78 -8.45
CA GLN A 325 11.32 4.24 -8.03
C GLN A 325 12.10 4.88 -9.18
N ASP A 326 12.03 4.29 -10.38
CA ASP A 326 12.78 4.74 -11.55
C ASP A 326 12.20 6.02 -12.17
N LEU A 327 10.87 6.18 -12.17
CA LEU A 327 10.19 7.24 -12.92
C LEU A 327 9.73 8.43 -12.06
N VAL A 328 9.59 8.26 -10.75
CA VAL A 328 9.14 9.36 -9.87
C VAL A 328 10.35 10.17 -9.39
N PRO A 329 10.29 11.52 -9.49
CA PRO A 329 11.33 12.40 -8.97
C PRO A 329 11.60 12.18 -7.48
N GLU A 330 12.86 12.29 -7.06
CA GLU A 330 13.33 12.00 -5.70
C GLU A 330 12.54 12.74 -4.60
N SER A 331 12.20 14.02 -4.83
CA SER A 331 11.41 14.84 -3.90
C SER A 331 9.99 14.32 -3.67
N ASN A 332 9.42 13.62 -4.63
CA ASN A 332 8.03 13.14 -4.60
C ASN A 332 7.89 11.64 -4.30
N ARG A 333 8.98 10.85 -4.28
CA ARG A 333 8.93 9.38 -4.12
C ARG A 333 8.19 8.94 -2.86
N CYS A 334 8.46 9.59 -1.73
CA CYS A 334 7.81 9.25 -0.45
C CYS A 334 6.33 9.64 -0.44
N ILE A 335 5.97 10.80 -1.01
CA ILE A 335 4.58 11.27 -1.13
C ILE A 335 3.77 10.29 -1.99
N VAL A 336 4.29 9.96 -3.18
CA VAL A 336 3.66 9.01 -4.11
C VAL A 336 3.56 7.62 -3.49
N GLY A 337 4.60 7.18 -2.77
CA GLY A 337 4.59 5.93 -2.02
C GLY A 337 3.52 5.89 -0.94
N GLY A 338 3.38 6.96 -0.15
CA GLY A 338 2.35 7.08 0.88
C GLY A 338 0.94 7.04 0.31
N VAL A 339 0.68 7.78 -0.78
CA VAL A 339 -0.62 7.75 -1.48
C VAL A 339 -0.88 6.34 -2.03
N GLN A 340 0.11 5.70 -2.66
CA GLN A 340 -0.03 4.33 -3.16
C GLN A 340 -0.40 3.34 -2.05
N SER A 341 0.30 3.39 -0.91
CA SER A 341 0.00 2.54 0.25
C SER A 341 -1.40 2.79 0.82
N SER A 342 -1.84 4.05 0.86
CA SER A 342 -3.19 4.41 1.29
C SER A 342 -4.26 3.88 0.34
N LEU A 343 -4.01 3.95 -0.97
CA LEU A 343 -4.90 3.43 -2.01
C LEU A 343 -5.02 1.90 -1.89
N GLN A 344 -3.89 1.19 -1.79
CA GLN A 344 -3.88 -0.26 -1.56
C GLN A 344 -4.65 -0.66 -0.30
N SER A 345 -4.42 0.05 0.81
CA SER A 345 -5.14 -0.21 2.08
C SER A 345 -6.64 0.03 1.95
N THR A 346 -7.05 1.05 1.18
CA THR A 346 -8.47 1.35 0.91
C THR A 346 -9.13 0.24 0.10
N LEU A 347 -8.45 -0.28 -0.92
CA LEU A 347 -8.98 -1.36 -1.76
C LEU A 347 -9.03 -2.70 -1.00
N ASP A 348 -8.01 -3.01 -0.18
CA ASP A 348 -8.03 -4.18 0.72
C ASP A 348 -9.18 -4.09 1.73
N PHE A 349 -9.38 -2.92 2.36
CA PHE A 349 -10.52 -2.65 3.24
C PHE A 349 -11.86 -2.85 2.52
N MET A 350 -11.98 -2.37 1.27
CA MET A 350 -13.18 -2.58 0.46
C MET A 350 -13.47 -4.06 0.21
N GLY A 351 -12.45 -4.91 0.08
CA GLY A 351 -12.60 -6.36 0.01
C GLY A 351 -13.28 -6.95 1.25
N TYR A 352 -12.90 -6.49 2.45
CA TYR A 352 -13.56 -6.89 3.70
C TYR A 352 -14.99 -6.36 3.80
N VAL A 353 -15.25 -5.11 3.37
CA VAL A 353 -16.61 -4.54 3.32
C VAL A 353 -17.51 -5.39 2.42
N MET A 354 -17.02 -5.79 1.24
CA MET A 354 -17.77 -6.67 0.35
C MET A 354 -18.03 -8.04 0.98
N GLY A 355 -17.08 -8.57 1.75
CA GLY A 355 -17.29 -9.80 2.54
C GLY A 355 -18.34 -9.67 3.64
N ILE A 356 -18.53 -8.48 4.21
CA ILE A 356 -19.61 -8.20 5.17
C ILE A 356 -20.96 -8.12 4.45
N LEU A 357 -21.01 -7.44 3.31
CA LEU A 357 -22.22 -7.34 2.48
C LEU A 357 -22.66 -8.70 1.92
N ILE A 358 -21.70 -9.52 1.48
CA ILE A 358 -21.90 -10.87 0.97
C ILE A 358 -21.35 -11.86 2.01
N SER A 359 -22.05 -11.96 3.14
CA SER A 359 -21.63 -12.78 4.28
C SER A 359 -21.98 -14.27 4.13
N ASN A 360 -22.86 -14.64 3.20
CA ASN A 360 -23.27 -16.02 3.00
C ASN A 360 -22.22 -16.79 2.17
N PRO A 361 -21.61 -17.86 2.69
CA PRO A 361 -20.58 -18.63 1.97
C PRO A 361 -21.11 -19.25 0.66
N ARG A 362 -22.41 -19.54 0.55
CA ARG A 362 -23.03 -20.02 -0.71
C ARG A 362 -22.92 -19.02 -1.86
N ASP A 363 -22.84 -17.72 -1.52
CA ASP A 363 -22.73 -16.63 -2.46
C ASP A 363 -21.29 -16.21 -2.74
N PHE A 364 -20.29 -16.97 -2.25
CA PHE A 364 -18.87 -16.66 -2.44
C PHE A 364 -18.44 -16.54 -3.92
N TRP A 365 -19.17 -17.21 -4.83
CA TRP A 365 -18.94 -17.07 -6.28
C TRP A 365 -19.12 -15.62 -6.76
N LYS A 366 -20.00 -14.82 -6.11
CA LYS A 366 -20.19 -13.39 -6.42
C LYS A 366 -18.93 -12.59 -6.09
N LEU A 367 -18.35 -12.81 -4.90
CA LEU A 367 -17.08 -12.20 -4.49
C LEU A 367 -15.91 -12.63 -5.38
N SER A 368 -15.91 -13.89 -5.80
CA SER A 368 -14.92 -14.42 -6.75
C SER A 368 -15.00 -13.73 -8.10
N MET A 369 -16.21 -13.53 -8.64
CA MET A 369 -16.42 -12.80 -9.89
C MET A 369 -16.04 -11.32 -9.79
N MET A 370 -16.41 -10.64 -8.69
CA MET A 370 -16.00 -9.25 -8.46
C MET A 370 -14.47 -9.11 -8.41
N SER A 371 -13.79 -10.03 -7.73
CA SER A 371 -12.33 -10.08 -7.66
C SER A 371 -11.71 -10.29 -9.06
N PHE A 372 -12.27 -11.22 -9.84
CA PHE A 372 -11.81 -11.47 -11.20
C PHE A 372 -12.03 -10.25 -12.12
N CYS A 373 -13.15 -9.54 -11.98
CA CYS A 373 -13.40 -8.28 -12.69
C CYS A 373 -12.35 -7.21 -12.34
N ALA A 374 -12.00 -7.06 -11.05
CA ALA A 374 -10.96 -6.13 -10.63
C ALA A 374 -9.58 -6.47 -11.20
N VAL A 375 -9.20 -7.76 -11.21
CA VAL A 375 -7.94 -8.22 -11.83
C VAL A 375 -7.95 -8.01 -13.34
N THR A 376 -9.09 -8.24 -13.99
CA THR A 376 -9.28 -7.98 -15.42
C THR A 376 -9.11 -6.50 -15.73
N LEU A 377 -9.72 -5.61 -14.94
CA LEU A 377 -9.56 -4.16 -15.06
C LEU A 377 -8.10 -3.75 -14.85
N ALA A 378 -7.41 -4.31 -13.85
CA ALA A 378 -5.99 -4.06 -13.62
C ALA A 378 -5.12 -4.46 -14.82
N ALA A 379 -5.36 -5.65 -15.40
CA ALA A 379 -4.64 -6.13 -16.58
C ALA A 379 -4.84 -5.21 -17.79
N PHE A 380 -6.08 -4.76 -18.03
CA PHE A 380 -6.38 -3.83 -19.10
C PHE A 380 -5.77 -2.44 -18.87
N LEU A 381 -5.86 -1.89 -17.65
CA LEU A 381 -5.26 -0.60 -17.31
C LEU A 381 -3.74 -0.61 -17.52
N TYR A 382 -3.06 -1.66 -17.06
CA TYR A 382 -1.62 -1.79 -17.25
C TYR A 382 -1.25 -1.99 -18.74
N THR A 383 -2.04 -2.77 -19.48
CA THR A 383 -1.84 -2.94 -20.92
C THR A 383 -2.05 -1.62 -21.67
N PHE A 384 -3.06 -0.84 -21.30
CA PHE A 384 -3.32 0.49 -21.86
C PHE A 384 -2.18 1.47 -21.55
N HIS A 385 -1.65 1.46 -20.33
CA HIS A 385 -0.47 2.24 -19.97
C HIS A 385 0.74 1.89 -20.85
N LEU A 386 1.01 0.60 -21.04
CA LEU A 386 2.10 0.15 -21.89
C LEU A 386 1.92 0.58 -23.35
N TYR A 387 0.68 0.52 -23.85
CA TYR A 387 0.32 1.00 -25.18
C TYR A 387 0.56 2.52 -25.31
N ARG A 388 0.18 3.31 -24.29
CA ARG A 388 0.39 4.77 -24.28
C ARG A 388 1.87 5.13 -24.32
N ILE A 389 2.74 4.39 -23.62
CA ILE A 389 4.19 4.66 -23.60
C ILE A 389 4.86 4.24 -24.92
N ARG A 390 4.52 3.06 -25.47
CA ARG A 390 5.27 2.48 -26.61
C ARG A 390 4.63 2.67 -27.98
N LYS A 391 3.34 3.02 -28.05
CA LYS A 391 2.51 3.04 -29.28
C LYS A 391 2.42 1.72 -30.06
N HIS A 392 3.10 0.65 -29.65
CA HIS A 392 3.02 -0.70 -30.20
C HIS A 392 3.20 -1.76 -29.08
N LEU A 393 2.39 -2.83 -29.11
CA LEU A 393 2.38 -3.88 -28.07
C LEU A 393 3.39 -5.01 -28.34
N PHE A 394 3.64 -5.31 -29.62
CA PHE A 394 4.56 -6.36 -30.06
C PHE A 394 5.44 -5.84 -31.19
N HIS A 395 6.75 -6.11 -31.14
CA HIS A 395 7.59 -6.06 -32.34
C HIS A 395 7.31 -7.33 -33.15
N LEU A 396 6.20 -7.34 -33.90
CA LEU A 396 5.88 -8.43 -34.82
C LEU A 396 6.98 -8.62 -35.88
N GLU A 397 7.73 -7.57 -36.21
CA GLU A 397 8.87 -7.61 -37.13
C GLU A 397 10.00 -8.55 -36.68
N LYS A 398 10.28 -8.64 -35.36
CA LYS A 398 11.30 -9.54 -34.82
C LYS A 398 10.80 -10.99 -34.65
N LEU A 399 9.49 -11.18 -34.56
CA LEU A 399 8.90 -12.51 -34.46
C LEU A 399 8.76 -13.15 -35.85
N LEU A 400 8.50 -12.34 -36.88
CA LEU A 400 8.48 -12.78 -38.29
C LEU A 400 9.89 -13.18 -38.77
N SER A 401 10.94 -12.46 -38.36
CA SER A 401 12.34 -12.79 -38.68
C SER A 401 12.89 -14.03 -37.97
N LEU A 402 12.11 -14.63 -37.05
CA LEU A 402 12.44 -15.90 -36.38
C LEU A 402 11.65 -17.08 -36.97
N VAL A 403 10.68 -16.80 -37.85
CA VAL A 403 9.81 -17.79 -38.50
C VAL A 403 10.11 -17.90 -40.02
N GLN A 404 10.82 -16.93 -40.59
CA GLN A 404 11.58 -17.09 -41.84
C GLN A 404 13.00 -17.55 -41.54
#